data_AF-A0A966YL10-F1
#
_entry.id   AF-A0A966YL10-F1
#
_cell.length_a   1.000
_cell.length_b   1.000
_cell.length_c   1.000
_cell.angle_alpha   90.00
_cell.angle_beta   90.00
_cell.angle_gamma   90.00
#
_symmetry.space_group_name_H-M   'P 1'
#
loop_
_entity.id
_entity.type
_entity.pdbx_description
1 polymer ?
#
loop_
_entity_poly.entity_id
_entity_poly.type
_entity_poly.pdbx_seq_one_letter_code
_entity_poly.pdbx_strand_id
1 'polypeptide(L)' 'MIATGKAGAAAGYKFSPAMQKSNLTWTDANLHKYLENPRKTVRGTRMAFVGLRSKKERDDVIAYLKTLK' A
#
# COMPACT_ATOMS: atom_id res chain seq x y z
N MET A 1 7.70 11.56 9.10
CA MET A 1 6.48 11.48 8.28
C MET A 1 6.78 10.54 7.11
N ILE A 2 6.00 9.46 6.93
CA ILE A 2 6.07 8.64 5.71
C ILE A 2 5.49 9.47 4.57
N ALA A 3 5.99 9.28 3.35
CA ALA A 3 5.45 9.82 2.12
C ALA A 3 3.91 9.83 2.13
N THR A 4 3.33 11.01 2.28
CA THR A 4 1.87 11.29 2.24
C THR A 4 1.33 11.23 0.80
N GLY A 5 1.91 10.35 -0.02
CA GLY A 5 1.55 10.19 -1.42
C GLY A 5 0.17 9.57 -1.56
N LYS A 6 -0.63 10.14 -2.46
CA LYS A 6 -1.89 9.53 -2.90
C LYS A 6 -1.59 8.19 -3.59
N ALA A 7 -2.29 7.15 -3.20
CA ALA A 7 -2.19 5.85 -3.85
C ALA A 7 -2.62 5.94 -5.31
N GLY A 8 -1.92 5.22 -6.18
CA GLY A 8 -2.23 5.19 -7.61
C GLY A 8 -1.87 6.47 -8.39
N ALA A 9 -0.99 7.31 -7.85
CA ALA A 9 -0.62 8.60 -8.45
C ALA A 9 0.85 8.69 -8.94
N ALA A 10 1.63 7.61 -8.85
CA ALA A 10 3.02 7.63 -9.32
C ALA A 10 3.07 7.79 -10.85
N ALA A 11 3.82 8.79 -11.32
CA ALA A 11 3.99 9.06 -12.75
C ALA A 11 4.66 7.88 -13.46
N GLY A 12 4.27 7.61 -14.71
CA GLY A 12 4.86 6.55 -15.53
C GLY A 12 4.37 5.13 -15.22
N TYR A 13 3.57 4.91 -14.17
CA TYR A 13 3.02 3.58 -13.85
C TYR A 13 1.52 3.47 -14.14
N LYS A 14 1.12 2.44 -14.90
CA LYS A 14 -0.29 2.18 -15.24
C LYS A 14 -1.00 1.39 -14.13
N PHE A 15 -1.45 2.11 -13.11
CA PHE A 15 -2.23 1.53 -12.01
C PHE A 15 -3.54 0.87 -12.47
N SER A 16 -4.08 0.01 -11.62
CA SER A 16 -5.45 -0.49 -11.77
C SER A 16 -6.46 0.67 -11.61
N PRO A 17 -7.60 0.66 -12.32
CA PRO A 17 -8.66 1.64 -12.10
C PRO A 17 -9.13 1.70 -10.65
N ALA A 18 -9.16 0.55 -9.96
CA ALA A 18 -9.49 0.45 -8.55
C ALA A 18 -8.52 1.23 -7.66
N MET A 19 -7.20 1.09 -7.90
CA MET A 19 -6.19 1.80 -7.12
C MET A 19 -6.25 3.31 -7.35
N GLN A 20 -6.42 3.75 -8.60
CA GLN A 20 -6.54 5.18 -8.94
C GLN A 20 -7.76 5.83 -8.25
N LYS A 21 -8.86 5.08 -8.13
CA LYS A 21 -10.12 5.55 -7.52
C LYS A 21 -10.22 5.26 -6.01
N SER A 22 -9.20 4.65 -5.40
CA SER A 22 -9.25 4.22 -4.00
C SER A 22 -9.32 5.38 -2.99
N ASN A 23 -8.91 6.58 -3.40
CA ASN A 23 -8.73 7.75 -2.52
C ASN A 23 -7.84 7.47 -1.29
N LEU A 24 -7.03 6.41 -1.36
CA LEU A 24 -6.17 5.98 -0.27
C LEU A 24 -4.92 6.86 -0.24
N THR A 25 -4.52 7.26 0.96
CA THR A 25 -3.25 7.93 1.23
C THR A 25 -2.32 6.96 1.95
N TRP A 26 -1.05 6.91 1.57
CA TRP A 26 -0.07 6.02 2.20
C TRP A 26 0.35 6.49 3.60
N THR A 27 -0.51 6.22 4.58
CA THR A 27 -0.20 6.32 6.01
C THR A 27 0.23 4.95 6.55
N ASP A 28 0.89 4.90 7.70
CA ASP A 28 1.27 3.65 8.39
C ASP A 28 0.08 2.71 8.54
N ALA A 29 -1.06 3.25 8.99
CA ALA A 29 -2.28 2.46 9.19
C ALA A 29 -2.84 1.88 7.88
N ASN A 30 -2.79 2.66 6.79
CA ASN A 30 -3.26 2.20 5.49
C ASN A 30 -2.28 1.23 4.83
N LEU A 31 -0.97 1.44 5.00
CA LEU A 31 0.06 0.50 4.60
C LEU A 31 -0.09 -0.82 5.34
N HIS A 32 -0.37 -0.81 6.64
CA HIS A 32 -0.65 -2.02 7.39
C HIS A 32 -1.83 -2.80 6.80
N LYS A 33 -2.97 -2.14 6.56
CA LYS A 33 -4.16 -2.77 5.97
C LYS A 33 -3.85 -3.33 4.58
N TYR A 34 -3.19 -2.53 3.75
CA TYR A 34 -2.87 -2.91 2.38
C TYR A 34 -1.88 -4.07 2.32
N LEU A 35 -0.82 -4.05 3.13
CA LEU A 35 0.15 -5.14 3.22
C LEU A 35 -0.47 -6.41 3.82
N GLU A 36 -1.46 -6.30 4.70
CA GLU A 36 -2.16 -7.47 5.26
C GLU A 36 -3.02 -8.18 4.21
N ASN A 37 -3.76 -7.42 3.39
CA ASN A 37 -4.55 -8.00 2.30
C ASN A 37 -4.88 -6.94 1.22
N PRO A 38 -4.06 -6.84 0.16
CA PRO A 38 -4.25 -5.82 -0.87
C PRO A 38 -5.61 -5.90 -1.57
N ARG A 39 -6.09 -7.13 -1.84
CA ARG A 39 -7.36 -7.37 -2.55
C ARG A 39 -8.58 -7.00 -1.70
N LYS A 40 -8.47 -7.11 -0.38
CA LYS A 40 -9.50 -6.67 0.57
C LYS A 40 -9.49 -5.16 0.76
N THR A 41 -8.31 -4.54 0.82
CA THR A 41 -8.19 -3.08 0.98
C THR A 41 -8.58 -2.32 -0.29
N VAL A 42 -8.16 -2.81 -1.46
CA VAL A 42 -8.47 -2.21 -2.77
C VAL A 42 -8.99 -3.30 -3.69
N ARG A 43 -10.31 -3.49 -3.67
CA ARG A 43 -10.98 -4.50 -4.51
C ARG A 43 -10.78 -4.18 -6.00
N GLY A 44 -10.17 -5.11 -6.74
CA GLY A 44 -9.81 -4.90 -8.14
C GLY A 44 -8.39 -4.34 -8.34
N THR A 45 -7.56 -4.29 -7.29
CA THR A 45 -6.13 -4.04 -7.45
C THR A 45 -5.49 -5.12 -8.32
N ARG A 46 -4.55 -4.72 -9.18
CA ARG A 46 -3.75 -5.63 -10.01
C ARG A 46 -2.57 -6.24 -9.24
N MET A 47 -2.36 -5.86 -7.99
CA MET A 47 -1.29 -6.41 -7.18
C MET A 47 -1.58 -7.89 -6.85
N ALA A 48 -0.76 -8.79 -7.41
CA ALA A 48 -0.83 -10.23 -7.19
C ALA A 48 -0.09 -10.66 -5.90
N PHE A 49 -0.32 -9.94 -4.80
CA PHE A 49 0.27 -10.23 -3.49
C PHE A 49 -0.81 -10.75 -2.55
N VAL A 50 -0.53 -11.86 -1.85
CA VAL A 50 -1.46 -12.52 -0.92
C VAL A 50 -1.60 -11.78 0.41
N GLY A 51 -0.60 -10.98 0.77
CA GLY A 51 -0.54 -10.25 2.04
C GLY A 51 0.43 -10.85 3.06
N LEU A 52 0.84 -10.03 4.03
CA LEU A 52 1.64 -10.40 5.20
C LEU A 52 0.72 -10.49 6.41
N ARG A 53 0.48 -11.70 6.93
CA ARG A 53 -0.42 -11.91 8.09
C ARG A 53 0.22 -11.50 9.40
N SER A 54 1.54 -11.68 9.54
CA SER A 54 2.28 -11.27 10.74
C SER A 54 2.30 -9.75 10.87
N LYS A 55 1.80 -9.23 12.00
CA LYS A 55 1.89 -7.79 12.28
C LYS A 55 3.35 -7.34 12.33
N LYS A 56 4.22 -8.13 12.96
CA LYS A 56 5.66 -7.83 13.07
C LYS A 56 6.31 -7.68 11.70
N GLU A 57 6.04 -8.59 10.76
CA GLU A 57 6.59 -8.48 9.40
C GLU A 57 6.10 -7.21 8.70
N ARG A 58 4.83 -6.82 8.89
CA ARG A 58 4.31 -5.55 8.36
C ARG A 58 5.01 -4.34 9.00
N ASP A 59 5.20 -4.37 10.32
CA ASP A 59 5.90 -3.31 11.05
C ASP A 59 7.35 -3.16 10.52
N ASP A 60 8.06 -4.27 10.35
CA ASP A 60 9.45 -4.31 9.87
C ASP A 60 9.55 -3.78 8.41
N VAL A 61 8.62 -4.19 7.53
CA VAL A 61 8.55 -3.67 6.15
C VAL A 61 8.27 -2.16 6.15
N ILE A 62 7.31 -1.70 6.95
CA ILE A 62 6.99 -0.26 7.04
C ILE A 62 8.18 0.52 7.61
N ALA A 63 8.89 -0.03 8.59
CA ALA A 63 10.11 0.57 9.12
C ALA A 63 11.20 0.69 8.05
N TYR A 64 11.40 -0.36 7.25
CA TYR A 64 12.34 -0.30 6.12
C TYR A 64 11.93 0.72 5.06
N LEU A 65 10.65 0.76 4.66
CA LEU A 65 10.16 1.76 3.69
C LEU A 65 10.37 3.19 4.18
N LYS A 66 10.36 3.44 5.50
CA LYS A 66 10.68 4.76 6.08
C LYS A 66 12.13 5.18 5.94
N THR A 67 13.06 4.24 5.76
CA THR A 67 14.48 4.55 5.56
C THR A 67 14.80 4.94 4.12
N LEU A 68 13.94 4.57 3.15
CA LEU A 68 14.11 4.79 1.72
C LEU A 68 13.61 6.16 1.23
N LYS A 69 13.72 7.20 2.06
CA LYS A 69 13.28 8.55 1.69
C LYS A 69 14.07 9.14 0.53
#